data_AF-A0A2V1JT95-F1
#
_entry.id   AF-A0A2V1JT95-F1
#
_cell.length_a   1.000
_cell.length_b   1.000
_cell.length_c   1.000
_cell.angle_alpha   90.00
_cell.angle_beta   90.00
_cell.angle_gamma   90.00
#
_symmetry.space_group_name_H-M   'P 1'
#
loop_
_entity.id
_entity.type
_entity.pdbx_description
1 polymer ?
#
loop_
_entity_poly.entity_id
_entity_poly.type
_entity_poly.pdbx_seq_one_letter_code
_entity_poly.pdbx_strand_id
1 'polypeptide(L)'
;MGKFESKFDIYLNTEDPAIVRNMIDKYPFAGVCCNPQMVSRLGRPDFANIVKELREATGERKLFIQTPSNDYDGIMRDAEAILKISGDPTVIK
;
A
#
# COMPACT_ATOMS: atom_id res chain seq x y z
N MET A 1 6.99 25.27 18.22
CA MET A 1 7.76 24.61 17.16
C MET A 1 6.91 24.65 15.89
N GLY A 2 7.31 25.41 14.86
CA GLY A 2 6.56 25.44 13.61
C GLY A 2 6.58 24.06 12.94
N LYS A 3 5.43 23.55 12.52
CA LYS A 3 5.39 22.32 11.71
C LYS A 3 6.17 22.61 10.43
N PHE A 4 7.20 21.81 10.13
CA PHE A 4 7.84 21.82 8.82
C PHE A 4 6.78 21.42 7.80
N GLU A 5 6.34 22.37 6.97
CA GLU A 5 5.41 22.10 5.88
C GLU A 5 6.22 21.69 4.66
N SER A 6 6.28 20.38 4.40
CA SER A 6 7.00 19.87 3.23
C SER A 6 6.20 20.18 1.96
N LYS A 7 6.91 20.55 0.88
CA LYS A 7 6.31 20.71 -0.45
C LYS A 7 6.15 19.39 -1.21
N PHE A 8 6.38 18.27 -0.52
CA PHE A 8 6.40 16.92 -1.09
C PHE A 8 6.02 15.89 -0.05
N ASP A 9 5.46 14.77 -0.52
CA ASP A 9 5.21 13.57 0.26
C ASP A 9 6.33 12.55 0.00
N ILE A 10 6.80 11.88 1.05
CA ILE A 10 7.69 10.73 0.92
C ILE A 10 6.87 9.46 1.14
N TYR A 11 7.00 8.47 0.26
CA TYR A 11 6.34 7.18 0.40
C TYR A 11 7.35 6.06 0.58
N LEU A 12 7.06 5.12 1.47
CA LEU A 12 7.85 3.92 1.66
C LEU A 12 7.46 2.89 0.59
N ASN A 13 8.37 2.58 -0.34
CA ASN A 13 8.13 1.61 -1.41
C ASN A 13 8.56 0.21 -0.96
N THR A 14 7.61 -0.62 -0.52
CA THR A 14 7.87 -1.99 -0.03
C THR A 14 6.61 -2.85 -0.12
N GLU A 15 6.80 -4.15 -0.36
CA GLU A 15 5.78 -5.19 -0.28
C GLU A 15 5.65 -5.81 1.12
N ASP A 16 6.63 -5.59 2.01
CA ASP A 16 6.73 -6.31 3.29
C ASP A 16 6.12 -5.52 4.46
N PRO A 17 5.02 -5.99 5.07
CA PRO A 17 4.40 -5.36 6.24
C PRO A 17 5.33 -5.26 7.45
N ALA A 18 6.30 -6.16 7.61
CA ALA A 18 7.27 -6.08 8.71
C ALA A 18 8.20 -4.87 8.54
N ILE A 19 8.64 -4.58 7.31
CA ILE A 19 9.42 -3.38 6.99
C ILE A 19 8.58 -2.13 7.25
N VAL A 20 7.31 -2.12 6.85
CA VAL A 20 6.40 -1.00 7.11
C VAL A 20 6.31 -0.71 8.61
N ARG A 21 5.99 -1.72 9.44
CA ARG A 21 5.90 -1.55 10.90
C ARG A 21 7.20 -1.03 11.52
N ASN A 22 8.35 -1.43 10.97
CA ASN A 22 9.65 -1.00 11.47
C ASN A 22 10.04 0.42 11.05
N MET A 23 9.49 0.96 9.95
CA MET A 23 9.99 2.18 9.30
C MET A 23 8.99 3.34 9.28
N ILE A 24 7.68 3.05 9.28
CA ILE A 24 6.63 4.05 8.98
C ILE A 24 6.63 5.25 9.95
N ASP A 25 7.04 5.03 11.21
CA ASP A 25 7.12 6.08 12.24
C ASP A 25 8.55 6.62 12.47
N LYS A 26 9.57 6.03 11.81
CA LYS A 26 10.97 6.50 11.93
C LYS A 26 11.30 7.65 11.00
N TYR A 27 10.53 7.80 9.92
CA TYR A 27 10.68 8.84 8.91
C TYR A 27 9.32 9.47 8.65
N PRO A 28 9.27 10.69 8.09
CA PRO A 28 8.02 11.39 7.80
C PRO A 28 7.34 10.83 6.54
N PHE A 29 7.09 9.52 6.49
CA PHE A 29 6.38 8.89 5.38
C PHE A 29 4.91 9.30 5.40
N ALA A 30 4.41 9.78 4.26
CA ALA A 30 3.00 10.07 4.00
C ALA A 30 2.19 8.79 3.71
N GLY A 31 2.86 7.65 3.52
CA GLY A 31 2.23 6.39 3.20
C GLY A 31 3.18 5.32 2.66
N VAL A 32 2.58 4.25 2.14
CA VAL A 32 3.27 3.10 1.57
C VAL A 32 2.80 2.89 0.14
N CYS A 33 3.70 2.46 -0.74
CA CYS A 33 3.35 2.03 -2.08
C CYS A 33 3.99 0.68 -2.43
N CYS A 34 3.30 -0.12 -3.24
CA CYS A 34 3.86 -1.33 -3.83
C CYS A 34 3.34 -1.54 -5.26
N ASN A 35 3.79 -2.61 -5.90
CA ASN A 35 3.32 -3.08 -7.20
C ASN A 35 3.28 -4.63 -7.20
N PRO A 36 2.62 -5.28 -8.19
CA PRO A 36 2.43 -6.72 -8.17
C PRO A 36 3.74 -7.51 -8.26
N GLN A 37 4.75 -6.98 -8.97
CA GLN A 37 6.06 -7.62 -9.08
C GLN A 37 6.77 -7.66 -7.72
N MET A 38 6.68 -6.60 -6.92
CA MET A 38 7.22 -6.59 -5.55
C MET A 38 6.47 -7.59 -4.68
N VAL A 39 5.14 -7.58 -4.70
CA VAL A 39 4.32 -8.53 -3.94
C VAL A 39 4.63 -9.98 -4.30
N SER A 40 4.89 -10.29 -5.57
CA SER A 40 5.28 -11.65 -6.00
C SER A 40 6.58 -12.16 -5.39
N ARG A 41 7.51 -11.26 -4.98
CA ARG A 41 8.79 -11.64 -4.33
C ARG A 41 8.61 -12.22 -2.94
N LEU A 42 7.47 -11.97 -2.30
CA LEU A 42 7.13 -12.59 -1.02
C LEU A 42 6.94 -14.10 -1.13
N GLY A 43 6.75 -14.65 -2.34
CA GLY A 43 6.47 -16.08 -2.54
C GLY A 43 5.15 -16.53 -1.89
N ARG A 44 4.28 -15.56 -1.58
CA ARG A 44 3.01 -15.76 -0.89
C ARG A 44 1.85 -15.69 -1.89
N PRO A 45 1.01 -16.73 -2.00
CA PRO A 45 -0.12 -16.73 -2.92
C PRO A 45 -1.33 -15.94 -2.40
N ASP A 46 -1.32 -15.49 -1.14
CA ASP A 46 -2.47 -14.91 -0.44
C ASP A 46 -2.55 -13.38 -0.54
N PHE A 47 -2.70 -12.86 -1.77
CA PHE A 47 -2.74 -11.41 -2.05
C PHE A 47 -3.68 -10.62 -1.13
N ALA A 48 -4.89 -11.14 -0.86
CA ALA A 48 -5.87 -10.50 0.00
C ALA A 48 -5.36 -10.27 1.43
N ASN A 49 -4.66 -11.25 2.02
CA ASN A 49 -4.07 -11.10 3.35
C ASN A 49 -2.89 -10.14 3.33
N ILE A 50 -2.07 -10.16 2.27
CA ILE A 50 -0.97 -9.21 2.12
C ILE A 50 -1.50 -7.77 2.08
N VAL A 51 -2.56 -7.52 1.31
CA VAL A 51 -3.23 -6.19 1.27
C VAL A 51 -3.75 -5.79 2.65
N LYS A 52 -4.36 -6.72 3.39
CA LYS A 52 -4.83 -6.49 4.76
C LYS A 52 -3.67 -6.13 5.70
N GLU A 53 -2.60 -6.91 5.70
CA GLU A 53 -1.42 -6.67 6.55
C GLU A 53 -0.72 -5.34 6.21
N LEU A 54 -0.63 -4.99 4.92
CA LEU A 54 -0.10 -3.70 4.47
C LEU A 54 -0.99 -2.55 4.94
N ARG A 55 -2.31 -2.68 4.86
CA ARG A 55 -3.24 -1.67 5.38
C ARG A 55 -3.07 -1.47 6.88
N GLU A 56 -3.08 -2.56 7.65
CA GLU A 56 -2.88 -2.53 9.10
C GLU A 56 -1.55 -1.87 9.47
N ALA A 57 -0.46 -2.21 8.77
CA ALA A 57 0.85 -1.65 9.02
C ALA A 57 0.97 -0.16 8.61
N THR A 58 0.24 0.26 7.58
CA THR A 58 0.28 1.65 7.08
C THR A 58 -0.58 2.60 7.95
N GLY A 59 -1.55 2.06 8.70
CA GLY A 59 -2.40 2.84 9.62
C GLY A 59 -3.37 3.75 8.86
N GLU A 60 -3.47 5.02 9.24
CA GLU A 60 -4.35 6.02 8.58
C GLU A 60 -3.69 6.71 7.37
N ARG A 61 -2.44 6.37 7.05
CA ARG A 61 -1.68 6.98 5.95
C ARG A 61 -2.12 6.45 4.59
N LYS A 62 -1.69 7.08 3.50
CA LYS A 62 -2.05 6.59 2.15
C LYS A 62 -1.43 5.22 1.87
N LEU A 63 -2.22 4.33 1.29
CA LEU A 63 -1.73 3.05 0.78
C LEU A 63 -1.95 3.01 -0.73
N PHE A 64 -0.88 2.79 -1.50
CA PHE A 64 -0.97 2.66 -2.96
C PHE A 64 -0.77 1.19 -3.35
N ILE A 65 -1.83 0.56 -3.86
CA ILE A 65 -1.82 -0.83 -4.35
C ILE A 65 -2.19 -0.82 -5.83
N GLN A 66 -1.51 -1.65 -6.62
CA GLN A 66 -1.79 -1.81 -8.05
C GLN A 66 -2.53 -3.12 -8.32
N THR A 67 -3.45 -3.10 -9.28
CA THR A 67 -4.18 -4.31 -9.72
C THR A 67 -3.25 -5.25 -10.49
N PRO A 68 -3.35 -6.58 -10.29
CA PRO A 68 -2.57 -7.55 -11.08
C PRO A 68 -3.12 -7.73 -12.51
N SER A 69 -4.42 -7.52 -12.74
CA SER A 69 -5.02 -7.65 -14.07
C SER A 69 -4.57 -6.56 -15.04
N ASN A 70 -4.61 -6.87 -16.33
CA ASN A 70 -4.22 -5.97 -17.42
C ASN A 70 -5.37 -5.68 -18.41
N ASP A 71 -6.54 -6.25 -18.19
CA ASP A 71 -7.78 -5.96 -18.91
C ASP A 71 -8.74 -5.13 -18.04
N TYR A 72 -9.62 -4.37 -18.69
CA TYR A 72 -10.54 -3.46 -18.02
C TYR A 72 -11.39 -4.14 -16.94
N ASP A 73 -12.04 -5.26 -17.26
CA ASP A 73 -12.95 -5.95 -16.33
C ASP A 73 -12.20 -6.58 -15.15
N GLY A 74 -10.98 -7.08 -15.39
CA GLY A 74 -10.07 -7.53 -14.34
C GLY A 74 -9.65 -6.40 -13.41
N ILE A 75 -9.21 -5.26 -13.97
CA ILE A 75 -8.78 -4.08 -13.21
C ILE A 75 -9.91 -3.58 -12.31
N MET A 76 -11.14 -3.45 -12.85
CA MET A 76 -12.28 -2.96 -12.08
C MET A 76 -12.63 -3.90 -10.91
N ARG A 77 -12.63 -5.22 -11.15
CA ARG A 77 -12.89 -6.21 -10.09
C ARG A 77 -11.80 -6.23 -9.02
N ASP A 78 -10.53 -6.17 -9.44
CA ASP A 78 -9.39 -6.14 -8.53
C ASP A 78 -9.42 -4.89 -7.66
N ALA A 79 -9.70 -3.73 -8.26
CA ALA A 79 -9.81 -2.44 -7.56
C ALA A 79 -10.89 -2.49 -6.46
N GLU A 80 -12.10 -2.97 -6.80
CA GLU A 80 -13.19 -3.12 -5.82
C GLU A 80 -12.82 -4.08 -4.69
N ALA A 81 -12.20 -5.21 -5.00
CA ALA A 81 -11.78 -6.19 -4.01
C ALA A 81 -10.70 -5.63 -3.07
N ILE A 82 -9.70 -4.93 -3.62
CA ILE A 82 -8.65 -4.27 -2.84
C ILE A 82 -9.26 -3.23 -1.91
N LEU A 83 -10.12 -2.33 -2.43
CA LEU A 83 -10.75 -1.27 -1.63
C LEU A 83 -11.65 -1.83 -0.52
N LYS A 84 -12.35 -2.94 -0.76
CA LYS A 84 -13.16 -3.62 0.27
C LYS A 84 -12.30 -4.14 1.43
N ILE A 85 -11.07 -4.54 1.17
CA ILE A 85 -10.13 -5.04 2.19
C ILE A 85 -9.43 -3.88 2.89
N SER A 86 -8.93 -2.92 2.13
CA SER A 86 -8.04 -1.88 2.64
C SER A 86 -8.77 -0.62 3.11
N GLY A 87 -9.97 -0.32 2.65
CA GLY A 87 -10.66 0.93 2.97
C GLY A 87 -9.92 2.19 2.49
N ASP A 88 -10.24 3.32 3.12
CA ASP A 88 -9.69 4.67 2.84
C ASP A 88 -8.58 5.02 3.86
N PRO A 89 -7.47 5.71 3.48
CA PRO A 89 -7.14 6.21 2.15
C PRO A 89 -6.26 5.27 1.32
N THR A 90 -6.87 4.34 0.58
CA THR A 90 -6.18 3.55 -0.43
C THR A 90 -6.36 4.15 -1.83
N VAL A 91 -5.26 4.21 -2.58
CA VAL A 91 -5.22 4.64 -3.97
C VAL A 91 -4.91 3.43 -4.85
N ILE A 92 -5.78 3.16 -5.82
CA ILE A 92 -5.53 2.13 -6.83
C ILE A 92 -4.62 2.71 -7.92
N LYS A 93 -3.59 1.94 -8.27
CA LYS A 93 -2.63 2.23 -9.34
C LYS A 93 -2.78 1.28 -10.52
#